data_AF-A0A1G1GMQ7-F1
#
_entry.id   AF-A0A1G1GMQ7-F1
#
_cell.length_a   1.000
_cell.length_b   1.000
_cell.length_c   1.000
_cell.angle_alpha   90.00
_cell.angle_beta   90.00
_cell.angle_gamma   90.00
#
_symmetry.space_group_name_H-M   'P 1'
#
loop_
_entity.id
_entity.type
_entity.pdbx_description
1 polymer ?
#
loop_
_entity_poly.entity_id
_entity_poly.type
_entity_poly.pdbx_seq_one_letter_code
_entity_poly.pdbx_strand_id
1 'polypeptide(L)'
;MQRLPYNACDYRCERCHVTAECAVFRNLQRHPLLKPGAAGDGDPATVLEALRASFRETEQMIKQKARDAGVDVDEIAGGSSSPEIAGNSESMRDDPLYRQSGDFTEAVRRLLQSVDRAVEREARGYLSDLAWHHTIIPAKVFRALGWRTGKADEIAVDGKNSAAVAAKSAAICVLALDHLASRYPSLAPACRELSSAACHLREEINRRFKLRSEA
;
A
#
# COMPACT_ATOMS: atom_id res chain seq x y z
N MET A 1 -8.22 -9.31 -22.33
CA MET A 1 -8.40 -9.40 -20.86
C MET A 1 -7.51 -8.33 -20.23
N GLN A 2 -8.08 -7.20 -19.81
CA GLN A 2 -7.30 -6.10 -19.26
C GLN A 2 -6.88 -6.53 -17.85
N ARG A 3 -5.64 -7.00 -17.69
CA ARG A 3 -5.09 -7.34 -16.38
C ARG A 3 -5.09 -6.07 -15.55
N LEU A 4 -5.95 -6.04 -14.53
CA LEU A 4 -5.96 -4.96 -13.57
C LEU A 4 -4.56 -4.84 -12.96
N PRO A 5 -3.92 -3.67 -13.02
CA PRO A 5 -2.57 -3.54 -12.52
C PRO A 5 -2.62 -3.83 -11.02
N TYR A 6 -1.87 -4.84 -10.58
CA TYR A 6 -1.71 -5.23 -9.18
C TYR A 6 -1.39 -4.02 -8.27
N ASN A 7 -0.87 -2.95 -8.87
CA ASN A 7 -0.42 -1.74 -8.21
C ASN A 7 -1.54 -0.75 -7.90
N ALA A 8 -2.71 -0.90 -8.53
CA ALA A 8 -3.94 -0.16 -8.24
C ALA A 8 -4.74 -0.75 -7.05
N CYS A 9 -4.23 -1.79 -6.39
CA CYS A 9 -4.86 -2.45 -5.26
C CYS A 9 -4.45 -1.83 -3.91
N ASP A 10 -5.43 -1.66 -3.01
CA ASP A 10 -5.25 -1.31 -1.59
C ASP A 10 -5.30 -2.53 -0.66
N TYR A 11 -5.41 -3.73 -1.24
CA TYR A 11 -5.45 -5.04 -0.58
C TYR A 11 -6.68 -5.32 0.32
N ARG A 12 -7.72 -4.47 0.29
CA ARG A 12 -9.01 -4.75 0.97
C ARG A 12 -9.97 -5.50 0.07
N CYS A 13 -9.67 -6.77 -0.14
CA CYS A 13 -10.38 -7.60 -1.12
C CYS A 13 -11.88 -7.72 -0.82
N GLU A 14 -12.29 -7.71 0.45
CA GLU A 14 -13.69 -7.74 0.88
C GLU A 14 -14.51 -6.52 0.42
N ARG A 15 -13.85 -5.43 0.03
CA ARG A 15 -14.47 -4.20 -0.49
C ARG A 15 -14.23 -4.01 -1.99
N CYS A 16 -13.62 -4.99 -2.67
CA CYS A 16 -13.17 -4.87 -4.04
C CYS A 16 -14.20 -5.44 -5.04
N HIS A 17 -14.59 -4.63 -6.03
CA HIS A 17 -15.63 -4.99 -7.01
C HIS A 17 -15.14 -5.91 -8.14
N VAL A 18 -13.83 -6.17 -8.22
CA VAL A 18 -13.19 -6.98 -9.27
C VAL A 18 -12.68 -8.33 -8.73
N THR A 19 -13.18 -8.76 -7.58
CA THR A 19 -12.76 -10.01 -6.92
C THR A 19 -12.97 -11.25 -7.79
N ALA A 20 -14.04 -11.29 -8.61
CA ALA A 20 -14.34 -12.40 -9.51
C ALA A 20 -13.21 -12.69 -10.52
N GLU A 21 -12.50 -11.64 -10.97
CA GLU A 21 -11.45 -11.73 -11.99
C GLU A 21 -10.04 -11.56 -11.41
N CYS A 22 -9.92 -11.21 -10.13
CA CYS A 22 -8.64 -10.93 -9.49
C CYS A 22 -7.88 -12.23 -9.16
N ALA A 23 -6.79 -12.48 -9.87
CA ALA A 23 -5.92 -13.63 -9.63
C ALA A 23 -5.35 -13.65 -8.20
N VAL A 24 -4.99 -12.50 -7.62
CA VAL A 24 -4.51 -12.41 -6.23
C VAL A 24 -5.59 -12.86 -5.26
N PHE A 25 -6.82 -12.35 -5.41
CA PHE A 25 -7.91 -12.72 -4.53
C PHE A 25 -8.21 -14.21 -4.62
N ARG A 26 -8.29 -14.76 -5.84
CA ARG A 26 -8.47 -16.20 -6.04
C ARG A 26 -7.33 -17.02 -5.41
N ASN A 27 -6.10 -16.53 -5.42
CA ASN A 27 -4.98 -17.20 -4.76
C ASN A 27 -5.11 -17.15 -3.23
N LEU A 28 -5.47 -15.98 -2.66
CA LEU A 28 -5.71 -15.83 -1.23
C LEU A 28 -6.86 -16.72 -0.73
N GLN A 29 -7.87 -16.98 -1.54
CA GLN A 29 -8.94 -17.94 -1.21
C GLN A 29 -8.42 -19.39 -1.12
N ARG A 30 -7.38 -19.74 -1.88
CA ARG A 30 -6.72 -21.06 -1.80
C ARG A 30 -5.76 -21.17 -0.62
N HIS A 31 -5.23 -20.04 -0.15
CA HIS A 31 -4.30 -19.97 0.98
C HIS A 31 -4.79 -18.96 2.03
N PRO A 32 -5.82 -19.31 2.84
CA PRO A 32 -6.44 -18.39 3.79
C PRO A 32 -5.45 -17.79 4.81
N LEU A 33 -4.40 -18.55 5.15
CA LEU A 33 -3.32 -18.13 6.06
C LEU A 33 -2.47 -16.97 5.52
N LEU A 34 -2.51 -16.72 4.22
CA LEU A 34 -1.77 -15.62 3.58
C LEU A 34 -2.61 -14.36 3.43
N LYS A 35 -3.88 -14.37 3.88
CA LYS A 35 -4.77 -13.21 3.76
C LYS A 35 -4.30 -12.08 4.68
N PRO A 36 -4.06 -10.87 4.15
CA PRO A 36 -3.74 -9.70 4.96
C PRO A 36 -4.82 -9.45 6.04
N GLY A 37 -4.40 -9.25 7.29
CA GLY A 37 -5.33 -9.03 8.40
C GLY A 37 -6.10 -10.27 8.87
N ALA A 38 -5.74 -11.47 8.41
CA ALA A 38 -6.15 -12.71 9.06
C ALA A 38 -5.48 -12.78 10.45
N ALA A 39 -6.10 -12.13 11.44
CA ALA A 39 -5.87 -12.44 12.84
C ALA A 39 -6.38 -13.87 13.03
N GLY A 40 -5.47 -14.81 13.02
CA GLY A 40 -5.76 -16.21 13.26
C GLY A 40 -4.70 -16.77 14.18
N ASP A 41 -5.14 -17.66 15.05
CA ASP A 41 -4.38 -18.43 16.03
C ASP A 41 -3.45 -19.46 15.36
N GLY A 42 -3.00 -19.15 14.13
CA GLY A 42 -2.17 -19.99 13.31
C GLY A 42 -0.77 -20.05 13.87
N ASP A 43 -0.29 -21.28 14.07
CA ASP A 43 1.10 -21.54 14.39
C ASP A 43 2.02 -20.79 13.39
N PRO A 44 2.96 -19.94 13.87
CA PRO A 44 3.87 -19.19 13.02
C PRO A 44 4.63 -20.06 12.01
N ALA A 45 4.94 -21.31 12.35
CA ALA A 45 5.62 -22.22 11.44
C ALA A 45 4.73 -22.59 10.24
N THR A 46 3.43 -22.78 10.47
CA THR A 46 2.45 -23.03 9.41
C THR A 46 2.31 -21.84 8.46
N VAL A 47 2.28 -20.60 8.98
CA VAL A 47 2.27 -19.38 8.16
C VAL A 47 3.55 -19.27 7.34
N LEU A 48 4.71 -19.52 7.96
CA LEU A 48 6.00 -19.47 7.30
C LEU A 48 6.10 -20.50 6.17
N GLU A 49 5.57 -21.71 6.36
CA GLU A 49 5.58 -22.72 5.31
C GLU A 49 4.66 -22.36 4.14
N ALA A 50 3.48 -21.80 4.43
CA ALA A 50 2.59 -21.29 3.37
C ALA A 50 3.28 -20.18 2.56
N LEU A 51 4.01 -19.27 3.22
CA LEU A 51 4.81 -18.25 2.55
C LEU A 51 5.89 -18.87 1.66
N ARG A 52 6.69 -19.81 2.20
CA ARG A 52 7.73 -20.52 1.44
C ARG A 52 7.17 -21.22 0.20
N ALA A 53 6.02 -21.88 0.34
CA ALA A 53 5.34 -22.51 -0.79
C ALA A 53 4.96 -21.48 -1.87
N SER A 54 4.38 -20.34 -1.49
CA SER A 54 4.04 -19.27 -2.44
C SER A 54 5.28 -18.68 -3.14
N PHE A 55 6.42 -18.53 -2.43
CA PHE A 55 7.66 -18.07 -3.04
C PHE A 55 8.22 -19.08 -4.04
N ARG A 56 8.23 -20.38 -3.71
CA ARG A 56 8.67 -21.45 -4.63
C ARG A 56 7.82 -21.49 -5.89
N GLU A 57 6.49 -21.40 -5.76
CA GLU A 57 5.58 -21.35 -6.91
C GLU A 57 5.89 -20.13 -7.80
N THR A 58 6.06 -18.96 -7.19
CA THR A 58 6.40 -17.72 -7.91
C THR A 58 7.75 -17.83 -8.63
N GLU A 59 8.76 -18.37 -7.96
CA GLU A 59 10.08 -18.60 -8.54
C GLU A 59 10.00 -19.52 -9.76
N GLN A 60 9.25 -20.62 -9.66
CA GLN A 60 9.03 -21.55 -10.78
C GLN A 60 8.33 -20.86 -11.95
N MET A 61 7.30 -20.04 -11.70
CA MET A 61 6.62 -19.26 -12.73
C MET A 61 7.55 -18.28 -13.43
N ILE A 62 8.42 -17.58 -12.68
CA ILE A 62 9.41 -16.64 -13.22
C ILE A 62 10.42 -17.40 -14.09
N LYS A 63 11.00 -18.49 -13.57
CA LYS A 63 11.97 -19.33 -14.31
C LYS A 63 11.37 -19.88 -15.60
N GLN A 64 10.11 -20.31 -15.58
CA GLN A 64 9.43 -20.76 -16.79
C GLN A 64 9.28 -19.63 -17.81
N LYS A 65 8.81 -18.46 -17.40
CA LYS A 65 8.67 -17.29 -18.29
C LYS A 65 9.99 -16.81 -18.87
N ALA A 66 11.06 -16.85 -18.07
CA ALA A 66 12.40 -16.50 -18.52
C ALA A 66 12.87 -17.47 -19.62
N ARG A 67 12.73 -18.79 -19.40
CA ARG A 67 13.01 -19.81 -20.42
C ARG A 67 12.19 -19.60 -21.69
N ASP A 68 10.89 -19.35 -21.57
CA ASP A 68 10.00 -19.09 -22.71
C ASP A 68 10.44 -17.86 -23.52
N ALA A 69 11.07 -16.88 -22.85
CA ALA A 69 11.61 -15.66 -23.46
C ALA A 69 13.08 -15.80 -23.91
N GLY A 70 13.71 -16.97 -23.74
CA GLY A 70 15.13 -17.17 -24.04
C GLY A 70 16.08 -16.43 -23.10
N VAL A 71 15.63 -16.07 -21.90
CA VAL A 71 16.42 -15.40 -20.87
C VAL A 71 16.93 -16.42 -19.86
N ASP A 72 18.25 -16.44 -19.65
CA ASP A 72 18.85 -17.16 -18.53
C ASP A 72 18.78 -16.29 -17.27
N VAL A 73 18.01 -16.75 -16.29
CA VAL A 73 17.80 -16.06 -15.01
C VAL A 73 18.95 -16.30 -14.03
N ASP A 74 19.70 -17.40 -14.18
CA ASP A 74 20.80 -17.74 -13.28
C ASP A 74 22.07 -16.92 -13.61
N GLU A 75 22.14 -16.36 -14.82
CA GLU A 75 23.21 -15.46 -15.26
C GLU A 75 22.97 -13.97 -14.91
N ILE A 76 21.80 -13.61 -14.38
CA ILE A 76 21.49 -12.22 -14.02
C ILE A 76 22.21 -11.85 -12.71
N ALA A 77 23.38 -11.21 -12.85
CA ALA A 77 24.08 -10.58 -11.74
C ALA A 77 23.38 -9.28 -11.30
N GLY A 78 23.39 -8.98 -9.99
CA GLY A 78 22.92 -7.69 -9.47
C GLY A 78 21.46 -7.64 -9.02
N GLY A 79 21.03 -8.63 -8.22
CA GLY A 79 19.73 -8.60 -7.53
C GLY A 79 19.54 -7.40 -6.59
N SER A 80 18.57 -7.47 -5.68
CA SER A 80 18.14 -6.38 -4.78
C SER A 80 19.24 -5.71 -3.93
N SER A 81 20.45 -6.29 -3.91
CA SER A 81 21.64 -5.80 -3.21
C SER A 81 22.61 -5.04 -4.12
N SER A 82 22.26 -4.75 -5.37
CA SER A 82 23.12 -3.95 -6.23
C SER A 82 23.25 -2.52 -5.67
N PRO A 83 24.44 -1.89 -5.76
CA PRO A 83 24.64 -0.51 -5.30
C PRO A 83 23.68 0.49 -5.95
N GLU A 84 23.25 0.22 -7.19
CA GLU A 84 22.27 1.03 -7.92
C GLU A 84 20.88 0.97 -7.28
N ILE A 85 20.40 -0.24 -6.94
CA ILE A 85 19.10 -0.42 -6.26
C ILE A 85 19.14 0.18 -4.85
N ALA A 86 20.26 0.00 -4.14
CA ALA A 86 20.48 0.59 -2.82
C ALA A 86 20.47 2.13 -2.86
N GLY A 87 21.23 2.73 -3.79
CA GLY A 87 21.30 4.19 -3.95
C GLY A 87 19.97 4.80 -4.36
N ASN A 88 19.20 4.15 -5.25
CA ASN A 88 17.84 4.59 -5.57
C ASN A 88 16.94 4.55 -4.33
N SER A 89 17.03 3.49 -3.53
CA SER A 89 16.25 3.33 -2.30
C SER A 89 16.56 4.39 -1.24
N GLU A 90 17.83 4.75 -1.07
CA GLU A 90 18.23 5.85 -0.18
C GLU A 90 17.69 7.19 -0.68
N SER A 91 17.83 7.49 -1.97
CA SER A 91 17.30 8.73 -2.55
C SER A 91 15.78 8.89 -2.36
N MET A 92 15.03 7.78 -2.44
CA MET A 92 13.60 7.76 -2.19
C MET A 92 13.26 8.02 -0.72
N ARG A 93 14.06 7.49 0.21
CA ARG A 93 13.88 7.74 1.66
C ARG A 93 14.14 9.19 2.03
N ASP A 94 14.97 9.87 1.25
CA ASP A 94 15.27 11.28 1.42
C ASP A 94 14.28 12.22 0.74
N ASP A 95 13.37 11.70 -0.10
CA ASP A 95 12.34 12.51 -0.73
C ASP A 95 11.39 13.10 0.34
N PRO A 96 11.16 14.43 0.33
CA PRO A 96 10.30 15.09 1.30
C PRO A 96 8.88 14.49 1.39
N LEU A 97 8.30 14.06 0.27
CA LEU A 97 6.96 13.47 0.26
C LEU A 97 6.94 12.13 0.98
N TYR A 98 7.99 11.31 0.83
CA TYR A 98 8.09 10.05 1.56
C TYR A 98 8.25 10.29 3.06
N ARG A 99 9.14 11.21 3.47
CA ARG A 99 9.32 11.57 4.88
C ARG A 99 8.02 12.06 5.52
N GLN A 100 7.33 13.01 4.87
CA GLN A 100 6.03 13.51 5.32
C GLN A 100 4.99 12.39 5.46
N SER A 101 4.96 11.43 4.53
CA SER A 101 4.05 10.29 4.63
C SER A 101 4.39 9.36 5.79
N GLY A 102 5.68 9.21 6.11
CA GLY A 102 6.16 8.48 7.29
C GLY A 102 5.76 9.17 8.59
N ASP A 103 5.95 10.48 8.68
CA ASP A 103 5.57 11.30 9.83
C ASP A 103 4.06 11.22 10.09
N PHE A 104 3.25 11.33 9.02
CA PHE A 104 1.81 11.13 9.09
C PHE A 104 1.43 9.75 9.61
N THR A 105 2.05 8.69 9.09
CA THR A 105 1.80 7.29 9.50
C THR A 105 2.04 7.13 11.00
N GLU A 106 3.17 7.65 11.48
CA GLU A 106 3.57 7.55 12.87
C GLU A 106 2.66 8.38 13.79
N ALA A 107 2.21 9.55 13.35
CA ALA A 107 1.25 10.37 14.09
C ALA A 107 -0.15 9.72 14.16
N VAL A 108 -0.63 9.12 13.06
CA VAL A 108 -1.88 8.34 13.07
C VAL A 108 -1.77 7.12 13.99
N ARG A 109 -0.63 6.42 13.99
CA ARG A 109 -0.39 5.29 14.90
C ARG A 109 -0.52 5.71 16.36
N ARG A 110 0.05 6.85 16.74
CA ARG A 110 -0.09 7.41 18.09
C ARG A 110 -1.54 7.75 18.44
N LEU A 111 -2.28 8.36 17.52
CA LEU A 111 -3.72 8.58 17.69
C LEU A 111 -4.46 7.26 17.92
N LEU A 112 -4.26 6.27 17.05
CA LEU A 112 -4.93 4.97 17.18
C LEU A 112 -4.61 4.25 18.49
N GLN A 113 -3.42 4.47 19.04
CA GLN A 113 -3.02 3.93 20.35
C GLN A 113 -3.65 4.68 21.53
N SER A 114 -4.04 5.95 21.37
CA SER A 114 -4.68 6.75 22.41
C SER A 114 -6.21 6.62 22.42
N VAL A 115 -6.81 6.12 21.33
CA VAL A 115 -8.25 5.87 21.26
C VAL A 115 -8.63 4.71 22.19
N ASP A 116 -9.55 4.98 23.12
CA ASP A 116 -10.12 3.98 24.02
C ASP A 116 -10.80 2.84 23.24
N ARG A 117 -10.67 1.60 23.69
CA ARG A 117 -11.35 0.44 23.09
C ARG A 117 -12.88 0.51 23.21
N ALA A 118 -13.41 1.38 24.07
CA ALA A 118 -14.85 1.58 24.27
C ALA A 118 -15.56 2.40 23.17
N VAL A 119 -14.91 2.73 22.05
CA VAL A 119 -15.56 3.52 20.99
C VAL A 119 -16.82 2.83 20.44
N GLU A 120 -17.83 3.65 20.13
CA GLU A 120 -19.08 3.25 19.52
C GLU A 120 -18.85 2.42 18.24
N ARG A 121 -19.80 1.52 17.95
CA ARG A 121 -19.71 0.60 16.80
C ARG A 121 -19.49 1.33 15.47
N GLU A 122 -20.09 2.51 15.31
CA GLU A 122 -20.00 3.32 14.09
C GLU A 122 -18.56 3.82 13.83
N ALA A 123 -17.86 4.26 14.87
CA ALA A 123 -16.47 4.72 14.76
C ALA A 123 -15.48 3.59 14.41
N ARG A 124 -15.81 2.33 14.71
CA ARG A 124 -14.93 1.18 14.40
C ARG A 124 -14.65 1.06 12.91
N GLY A 125 -15.61 1.40 12.06
CA GLY A 125 -15.40 1.42 10.60
C GLY A 125 -14.32 2.43 10.20
N TYR A 126 -14.44 3.67 10.68
CA TYR A 126 -13.47 4.74 10.40
C TYR A 126 -12.09 4.47 11.02
N LEU A 127 -12.05 3.93 12.24
CA LEU A 127 -10.79 3.52 12.88
C LEU A 127 -10.12 2.36 12.13
N SER A 128 -10.90 1.39 11.61
CA SER A 128 -10.37 0.33 10.76
C SER A 128 -9.81 0.88 9.45
N ASP A 129 -10.51 1.83 8.83
CA ASP A 129 -10.06 2.47 7.60
C ASP A 129 -8.78 3.27 7.84
N LEU A 130 -8.71 4.04 8.93
CA LEU A 130 -7.53 4.79 9.31
C LEU A 130 -6.35 3.85 9.64
N ALA A 131 -6.58 2.80 10.43
CA ALA A 131 -5.57 1.78 10.78
C ALA A 131 -5.01 1.05 9.56
N TRP A 132 -5.81 0.88 8.51
CA TRP A 132 -5.35 0.32 7.26
C TRP A 132 -4.58 1.34 6.41
N HIS A 133 -5.25 2.44 6.05
CA HIS A 133 -4.80 3.33 4.99
C HIS A 133 -3.60 4.19 5.39
N HIS A 134 -3.38 4.47 6.68
CA HIS A 134 -2.19 5.22 7.09
C HIS A 134 -0.89 4.51 6.72
N THR A 135 -0.85 3.18 6.76
CA THR A 135 0.33 2.39 6.36
C THR A 135 0.49 2.24 4.85
N ILE A 136 -0.61 2.32 4.09
CA ILE A 136 -0.61 2.18 2.63
C ILE A 136 0.04 3.39 1.96
N ILE A 137 -0.21 4.61 2.48
CA ILE A 137 0.30 5.85 1.90
C ILE A 137 1.83 5.83 1.72
N PRO A 138 2.67 5.66 2.76
CA PRO A 138 4.11 5.67 2.59
C PRO A 138 4.61 4.54 1.70
N ALA A 139 4.03 3.33 1.80
CA ALA A 139 4.42 2.20 0.97
C ALA A 139 4.19 2.47 -0.52
N LYS A 140 3.05 3.09 -0.86
CA LYS A 140 2.69 3.42 -2.25
C LYS A 140 3.41 4.67 -2.76
N VAL A 141 3.67 5.66 -1.90
CA VAL A 141 4.51 6.83 -2.22
C VAL A 141 5.93 6.38 -2.56
N PHE A 142 6.56 5.56 -1.70
CA PHE A 142 7.90 5.03 -1.95
C PHE A 142 7.98 4.35 -3.31
N ARG A 143 7.02 3.46 -3.57
CA ARG A 143 6.95 2.76 -4.84
C ARG A 143 6.78 3.72 -6.01
N ALA A 144 5.89 4.71 -5.91
CA ALA A 144 5.67 5.69 -6.98
C ALA A 144 6.93 6.51 -7.30
N LEU A 145 7.70 6.88 -6.27
CA LEU A 145 8.95 7.61 -6.43
C LEU A 145 10.03 6.81 -7.16
N GLY A 146 10.12 5.50 -6.90
CA GLY A 146 11.14 4.62 -7.51
C GLY A 146 11.04 4.47 -9.02
N TRP A 147 9.88 4.80 -9.59
CA TRP A 147 9.63 4.73 -11.03
C TRP A 147 9.73 6.08 -11.74
N ARG A 148 10.04 7.17 -11.02
CA ARG A 148 10.12 8.52 -11.60
C ARG A 148 11.31 8.70 -12.55
N THR A 149 12.30 7.80 -12.49
CA THR A 149 13.53 7.82 -13.28
C THR A 149 13.50 6.86 -14.48
N GLY A 150 12.48 6.00 -14.61
CA GLY A 150 12.38 5.02 -15.68
C GLY A 150 11.96 5.65 -17.02
N LYS A 151 12.72 5.38 -18.09
CA LYS A 151 12.44 5.88 -19.45
C LYS A 151 11.39 5.07 -20.23
N ALA A 152 10.86 3.98 -19.68
CA ALA A 152 9.89 3.11 -20.35
C ALA A 152 8.44 3.46 -19.96
N ASP A 153 7.56 3.57 -20.95
CA ASP A 153 6.16 3.99 -20.77
C ASP A 153 5.37 3.09 -19.79
N GLU A 154 5.62 1.77 -19.79
CA GLU A 154 4.94 0.83 -18.87
C GLU A 154 5.33 1.07 -17.40
N ILE A 155 6.57 1.44 -17.15
CA ILE A 155 7.08 1.75 -15.80
C ILE A 155 6.41 3.01 -15.25
N ALA A 156 6.20 4.02 -16.11
CA ALA A 156 5.52 5.24 -15.72
C ALA A 156 4.04 5.01 -15.34
N VAL A 157 3.37 4.04 -15.96
CA VAL A 157 2.00 3.65 -15.61
C VAL A 157 1.93 3.05 -14.20
N ASP A 158 2.88 2.20 -13.84
CA ASP A 158 2.94 1.57 -12.52
C ASP A 158 3.20 2.55 -11.37
N GLY A 159 4.08 3.53 -11.61
CA GLY A 159 4.30 4.65 -10.68
C GLY A 159 3.02 5.46 -10.45
N LYS A 160 2.31 5.80 -11.53
CA LYS A 160 1.02 6.53 -11.46
C LYS A 160 -0.06 5.74 -10.74
N ASN A 161 -0.19 4.44 -11.02
CA ASN A 161 -1.15 3.57 -10.32
C ASN A 161 -0.87 3.52 -8.82
N SER A 162 0.40 3.43 -8.43
CA SER A 162 0.81 3.45 -7.02
C SER A 162 0.47 4.79 -6.37
N ALA A 163 0.78 5.91 -7.04
CA ALA A 163 0.42 7.25 -6.58
C ALA A 163 -1.10 7.42 -6.42
N ALA A 164 -1.90 6.90 -7.36
CA ALA A 164 -3.36 6.96 -7.28
C ALA A 164 -3.91 6.21 -6.05
N VAL A 165 -3.35 5.05 -5.71
CA VAL A 165 -3.71 4.33 -4.48
C VAL A 165 -3.32 5.11 -3.22
N ALA A 166 -2.15 5.76 -3.22
CA ALA A 166 -1.72 6.61 -2.12
C ALA A 166 -2.68 7.80 -1.93
N ALA A 167 -3.03 8.50 -3.01
CA ALA A 167 -3.97 9.62 -3.00
C ALA A 167 -5.38 9.20 -2.52
N LYS A 168 -5.90 8.07 -3.01
CA LYS A 168 -7.16 7.47 -2.54
C LYS A 168 -7.10 7.16 -1.05
N SER A 169 -6.01 6.55 -0.59
CA SER A 169 -5.82 6.21 0.83
C SER A 169 -5.78 7.46 1.71
N ALA A 170 -5.11 8.52 1.27
CA ALA A 170 -5.11 9.81 1.95
C ALA A 170 -6.52 10.42 2.03
N ALA A 171 -7.30 10.35 0.95
CA ALA A 171 -8.70 10.81 0.96
C ALA A 171 -9.58 10.03 1.95
N ILE A 172 -9.41 8.71 2.05
CA ILE A 172 -10.11 7.88 3.04
C ILE A 172 -9.70 8.28 4.46
N CYS A 173 -8.42 8.54 4.70
CA CYS A 173 -7.95 9.05 5.99
C CYS A 173 -8.59 10.40 6.35
N VAL A 174 -8.67 11.35 5.41
CA VAL A 174 -9.36 12.65 5.62
C VAL A 174 -10.81 12.41 6.07
N LEU A 175 -11.57 11.60 5.32
CA LEU A 175 -12.97 11.31 5.66
C LEU A 175 -13.12 10.67 7.05
N ALA A 176 -12.24 9.72 7.40
CA ALA A 176 -12.26 9.08 8.70
C ALA A 176 -11.92 10.05 9.84
N LEU A 177 -10.89 10.87 9.66
CA LEU A 177 -10.45 11.84 10.66
C LEU A 177 -11.48 12.95 10.86
N ASP A 178 -12.09 13.47 9.80
CA ASP A 178 -13.14 14.48 9.88
C ASP A 178 -14.38 13.95 10.61
N HIS A 179 -14.77 12.71 10.31
CA HIS A 179 -15.87 12.05 11.02
C HIS A 179 -15.56 11.92 12.52
N LEU A 180 -14.39 11.37 12.86
CA LEU A 180 -13.97 11.23 14.26
C LEU A 180 -13.90 12.57 14.98
N ALA A 181 -13.39 13.63 14.32
CA ALA A 181 -13.33 14.97 14.88
C ALA A 181 -14.72 15.57 15.16
N SER A 182 -15.70 15.28 14.28
CA SER A 182 -17.07 15.77 14.44
C SER A 182 -17.81 15.10 15.60
N ARG A 183 -17.53 13.81 15.84
CA ARG A 183 -18.26 12.97 16.79
C ARG A 183 -17.63 12.92 18.18
N TYR A 184 -16.31 13.03 18.26
CA TYR A 184 -15.55 12.89 19.51
C TYR A 184 -14.74 14.17 19.80
N PRO A 185 -15.30 15.13 20.56
CA PRO A 185 -14.66 16.42 20.83
C PRO A 185 -13.25 16.30 21.44
N SER A 186 -13.00 15.27 22.26
CA SER A 186 -11.69 15.00 22.86
C SER A 186 -10.61 14.62 21.83
N LEU A 187 -11.00 14.04 20.69
CA LEU A 187 -10.08 13.67 19.60
C LEU A 187 -9.99 14.76 18.52
N ALA A 188 -10.90 15.73 18.54
CA ALA A 188 -11.06 16.69 17.44
C ALA A 188 -9.81 17.50 17.11
N PRO A 189 -9.02 18.02 18.07
CA PRO A 189 -7.80 18.75 17.73
C PRO A 189 -6.80 17.90 16.93
N ALA A 190 -6.47 16.71 17.43
CA ALA A 190 -5.54 15.78 16.77
C ALA A 190 -6.09 15.30 15.41
N CYS A 191 -7.38 15.00 15.33
CA CYS A 191 -8.00 14.55 14.09
C CYS A 191 -7.99 15.64 13.00
N ARG A 192 -8.24 16.91 13.35
CA ARG A 192 -8.19 18.02 12.38
C ARG A 192 -6.78 18.28 11.87
N GLU A 193 -5.78 18.22 12.76
CA GLU A 193 -4.37 18.34 12.38
C GLU A 193 -3.97 17.24 11.39
N LEU A 194 -4.28 15.98 11.72
CA LEU A 194 -4.00 14.84 10.86
C LEU A 194 -4.79 14.88 9.55
N SER A 195 -6.04 15.36 9.57
CA SER A 195 -6.87 15.52 8.38
C SER A 195 -6.24 16.53 7.42
N SER A 196 -5.78 17.67 7.94
CA SER A 196 -5.02 18.66 7.17
C SER A 196 -3.74 18.07 6.57
N ALA A 197 -2.96 17.32 7.35
CA ALA A 197 -1.75 16.65 6.88
C ALA A 197 -2.04 15.63 5.76
N ALA A 198 -3.11 14.83 5.90
CA ALA A 198 -3.56 13.89 4.86
C ALA A 198 -4.03 14.61 3.58
N CYS A 199 -4.71 15.76 3.72
CA CYS A 199 -5.11 16.59 2.57
C CYS A 199 -3.89 17.11 1.82
N HIS A 200 -2.90 17.65 2.55
CA HIS A 200 -1.65 18.12 1.96
C HIS A 200 -0.89 17.00 1.24
N LEU A 201 -0.77 15.83 1.85
CA LEU A 201 -0.16 14.65 1.21
C LEU A 201 -0.89 14.29 -0.09
N ARG A 202 -2.23 14.25 -0.07
CA ARG A 202 -3.04 13.95 -1.26
C ARG A 202 -2.79 14.94 -2.38
N GLU A 203 -2.80 16.23 -2.08
CA GLU A 203 -2.55 17.31 -3.04
C GLU A 203 -1.14 17.19 -3.65
N GLU A 204 -0.14 16.97 -2.81
CA GLU A 204 1.24 16.83 -3.25
C GLU A 204 1.45 15.58 -4.13
N ILE A 205 0.82 14.45 -3.77
CA ILE A 205 0.81 13.24 -4.61
C ILE A 205 0.18 13.55 -5.97
N ASN A 206 -1.02 14.13 -5.98
CA ASN A 206 -1.73 14.46 -7.22
C ASN A 206 -0.90 15.39 -8.12
N ARG A 207 -0.30 16.42 -7.53
CA ARG A 207 0.54 17.39 -8.22
C ARG A 207 1.79 16.75 -8.82
N ARG A 208 2.55 15.96 -8.04
CA ARG A 208 3.81 15.35 -8.50
C ARG A 208 3.59 14.30 -9.58
N PHE A 209 2.53 13.51 -9.46
CA PHE A 209 2.27 12.38 -10.37
C PHE A 209 1.27 12.73 -11.49
N LYS A 210 0.81 13.99 -11.56
CA LYS A 210 -0.15 14.49 -12.55
C LYS A 210 -1.40 13.62 -12.61
N LEU A 211 -1.88 13.21 -11.45
CA LEU A 211 -3.14 12.49 -11.35
C LEU A 211 -4.25 13.48 -11.69
N ARG A 212 -5.17 13.09 -12.58
CA ARG A 212 -6.32 13.94 -12.87
C ARG A 212 -7.10 14.11 -11.57
N SER A 213 -7.47 15.33 -11.24
CA SER A 213 -8.53 15.59 -10.27
C SER A 213 -9.76 14.90 -10.84
N GLU A 214 -10.14 13.74 -10.31
CA GLU A 214 -11.48 13.23 -10.56
C GLU A 214 -12.43 14.28 -9.99
N ALA A 215 -13.14 14.96 -10.90
CA ALA A 215 -14.12 16.00 -10.59
C ALA A 215 -15.40 15.37 -10.03
#